data_AF-A0A2V1AGV4-F1
#
_entry.id   AF-A0A2V1AGV4-F1
#
_cell.length_a   1.000
_cell.length_b   1.000
_cell.length_c   1.000
_cell.angle_alpha   90.00
_cell.angle_beta   90.00
_cell.angle_gamma   90.00
#
_symmetry.space_group_name_H-M   'P 1'
#
loop_
_entity.id
_entity.type
_entity.pdbx_description
1 polymer ?
#
loop_
_entity_poly.entity_id
_entity_poly.type
_entity_poly.pdbx_seq_one_letter_code
_entity_poly.pdbx_strand_id
1 'polypeptide(L)'
;MRPEVAANVVEPYPIHLHDEVIAGFSRGSSELGIPTANIHVTDSLQALEPGIYFGFSKLRCRNELQPEIKSSVKGQEINFNYGQHLNKKDLEVLPMVMSIGYNPFYNNKEKAAEVHIIHEFSDTFYGAQIELVILGYLRPELDYISKGMF
;
A
#
# COMPACT_ATOMS: atom_id res chain seq x y z
N MET A 1 12.86 20.07 3.40
CA MET A 1 12.89 20.51 2.00
C MET A 1 11.83 19.70 1.26
N ARG A 2 10.91 20.31 0.49
CA ARG A 2 9.98 19.52 -0.35
C ARG A 2 10.80 18.92 -1.50
N PRO A 3 10.66 17.62 -1.80
CA PRO A 3 11.39 17.04 -2.91
C PRO A 3 10.92 17.62 -4.24
N GLU A 4 11.86 17.85 -5.16
CA GLU A 4 11.56 18.15 -6.56
C GLU A 4 11.16 16.86 -7.26
N VAL A 5 9.93 16.81 -7.78
CA VAL A 5 9.47 15.69 -8.62
C VAL A 5 10.00 15.93 -10.02
N ALA A 6 10.66 14.92 -10.61
CA ALA A 6 11.16 15.00 -11.97
C ALA A 6 10.01 15.31 -12.95
N ALA A 7 10.25 16.22 -13.91
CA ALA A 7 9.23 16.62 -14.88
C ALA A 7 8.86 15.49 -15.86
N ASN A 8 9.72 14.47 -15.99
CA ASN A 8 9.53 13.32 -16.87
C ASN A 8 9.75 12.02 -16.09
N VAL A 9 9.05 10.98 -16.51
CA VAL A 9 9.32 9.60 -16.07
C VAL A 9 10.68 9.18 -16.63
N VAL A 10 11.57 8.71 -15.76
CA VAL A 10 12.93 8.26 -16.12
C VAL A 10 13.12 6.82 -15.66
N GLU A 11 14.01 6.06 -16.30
CA GLU A 11 14.32 4.71 -15.86
C GLU A 11 14.70 4.69 -14.36
N PRO A 12 14.23 3.69 -13.59
CA PRO A 12 13.57 2.46 -14.01
C PRO A 12 12.04 2.54 -14.17
N TYR A 13 11.45 3.73 -14.09
CA TYR A 13 10.00 3.92 -14.18
C TYR A 13 9.54 3.98 -15.65
N PRO A 14 8.28 3.59 -15.96
CA PRO A 14 7.24 3.12 -15.04
C PRO A 14 7.46 1.65 -14.60
N ILE A 15 7.23 1.37 -13.32
CA ILE A 15 7.22 -0.01 -12.79
C ILE A 15 5.77 -0.45 -12.63
N HIS A 16 5.40 -1.52 -13.34
CA HIS A 16 4.07 -2.11 -13.29
C HIS A 16 4.04 -3.30 -12.33
N LEU A 17 3.05 -3.34 -11.43
CA LEU A 17 2.87 -4.43 -10.47
C LEU A 17 1.41 -4.87 -10.43
N HIS A 18 1.20 -6.14 -10.17
CA HIS A 18 -0.10 -6.76 -9.95
C HIS A 18 0.01 -7.64 -8.72
N ASP A 19 -0.89 -7.47 -7.74
CA ASP A 19 -0.86 -8.21 -6.49
C ASP A 19 -2.26 -8.30 -5.86
N GLU A 20 -2.34 -8.92 -4.70
CA GLU A 20 -3.49 -8.86 -3.79
C GLU A 20 -3.19 -8.00 -2.57
N VAL A 21 -4.22 -7.34 -2.05
CA VAL A 21 -4.11 -6.54 -0.82
C VAL A 21 -4.04 -7.46 0.38
N ILE A 22 -2.88 -7.52 1.03
CA ILE A 22 -2.68 -8.31 2.26
C ILE A 22 -2.94 -7.45 3.50
N ALA A 23 -3.27 -8.13 4.60
CA ALA A 23 -3.42 -7.48 5.89
C ALA A 23 -2.04 -7.13 6.49
N GLY A 24 -1.88 -5.89 6.94
CA GLY A 24 -0.68 -5.43 7.65
C GLY A 24 -0.68 -5.82 9.14
N PHE A 25 0.32 -5.32 9.89
CA PHE A 25 0.58 -5.71 11.29
C PHE A 25 -0.19 -4.91 12.37
N SER A 26 -1.34 -4.32 12.01
CA SER A 26 -2.23 -3.58 12.92
C SER A 26 -1.48 -2.59 13.82
N ARG A 27 -0.80 -1.61 13.23
CA ARG A 27 -0.26 -0.46 13.97
C ARG A 27 -0.67 0.83 13.25
N GLY A 28 -1.48 1.67 13.90
CA GLY A 28 -1.69 3.09 13.58
C GLY A 28 -2.64 3.45 12.43
N SER A 29 -2.71 2.70 11.33
CA SER A 29 -3.54 3.09 10.17
C SER A 29 -5.05 3.09 10.46
N SER A 30 -5.52 2.14 11.29
CA SER A 30 -6.89 2.11 11.81
C SER A 30 -7.20 3.23 12.81
N GLU A 31 -6.20 3.79 13.50
CA GLU A 31 -6.38 4.93 14.42
C GLU A 31 -6.34 6.29 13.69
N LEU A 32 -5.77 6.33 12.49
CA LEU A 32 -5.71 7.52 11.63
C LEU A 32 -6.83 7.54 10.57
N GLY A 33 -7.59 6.45 10.42
CA GLY A 33 -8.67 6.33 9.44
C GLY A 33 -8.19 6.19 7.99
N ILE A 34 -6.92 5.81 7.79
CA ILE A 34 -6.30 5.74 6.47
C ILE A 34 -6.09 4.27 6.12
N PRO A 35 -6.92 3.66 5.25
CA PRO A 35 -6.70 2.29 4.80
C PRO A 35 -5.43 2.22 3.96
N THR A 36 -4.50 1.36 4.36
CA THR A 36 -3.27 1.08 3.61
C THR A 36 -3.25 -0.35 3.10
N ALA A 37 -2.88 -0.49 1.84
CA ALA A 37 -2.76 -1.77 1.17
C ALA A 37 -1.32 -2.28 1.33
N ASN A 38 -1.14 -3.38 2.03
CA ASN A 38 0.14 -4.07 2.00
C ASN A 38 0.18 -4.95 0.74
N ILE A 39 1.36 -5.08 0.14
CA ILE A 39 1.60 -5.93 -1.03
C ILE A 39 2.86 -6.77 -0.81
N HIS A 40 3.02 -7.85 -1.57
CA HIS A 40 4.22 -8.66 -1.58
C HIS A 40 5.38 -7.92 -2.24
N VAL A 41 6.57 -8.00 -1.63
CA VAL A 41 7.78 -7.45 -2.22
C VAL A 41 8.30 -8.42 -3.29
N THR A 42 8.10 -8.04 -4.55
CA THR A 42 8.68 -8.72 -5.72
C THR A 42 10.15 -8.32 -5.92
N ASP A 43 10.89 -9.06 -6.76
CA ASP A 43 12.29 -8.73 -7.09
C ASP A 43 12.45 -7.28 -7.59
N SER A 44 11.47 -6.79 -8.37
CA SER A 44 11.44 -5.40 -8.85
C SER A 44 11.37 -4.38 -7.71
N LEU A 45 10.58 -4.67 -6.67
CA LEU A 45 10.49 -3.83 -5.47
C LEU A 45 11.72 -4.00 -4.57
N GLN A 46 12.29 -5.20 -4.53
CA GLN A 46 13.49 -5.49 -3.75
C GLN A 46 14.70 -4.69 -4.24
N ALA A 47 14.78 -4.41 -5.55
CA ALA A 47 15.83 -3.60 -6.16
C ALA A 47 15.70 -2.09 -5.89
N LEU A 48 14.53 -1.60 -5.47
CA LEU A 48 14.29 -0.17 -5.21
C LEU A 48 14.83 0.26 -3.84
N GLU A 49 15.36 1.46 -3.74
CA GLU A 49 15.83 2.02 -2.46
C GLU A 49 14.67 2.19 -1.47
N PRO A 50 14.88 2.02 -0.15
CA PRO A 50 13.88 2.38 0.83
C PRO A 50 13.46 3.85 0.73
N GLY A 51 12.16 4.11 0.87
CA GLY A 51 11.60 5.45 0.79
C GLY A 51 10.17 5.50 0.29
N ILE A 52 9.76 6.71 -0.04
CA ILE A 52 8.42 7.04 -0.53
C ILE A 52 8.46 7.16 -2.05
N TYR A 53 7.54 6.46 -2.69
CA TYR A 53 7.30 6.46 -4.13
C TYR A 53 5.91 7.00 -4.42
N PHE A 54 5.67 7.43 -5.65
CA PHE A 54 4.35 7.89 -6.09
C PHE A 54 3.95 7.26 -7.43
N GLY A 55 2.66 7.24 -7.68
CA GLY A 55 2.12 6.63 -8.87
C GLY A 55 0.60 6.56 -8.88
N PHE A 56 0.08 5.58 -9.61
CA PHE A 56 -1.34 5.28 -9.68
C PHE A 56 -1.61 3.83 -9.26
N SER A 57 -2.81 3.61 -8.74
CA SER A 57 -3.33 2.30 -8.37
C SER A 57 -4.71 2.10 -8.97
N LYS A 58 -5.07 0.84 -9.18
CA LYS A 58 -6.44 0.43 -9.51
C LYS A 58 -6.81 -0.84 -8.76
N LEU A 59 -7.93 -0.81 -8.05
CA LEU A 59 -8.48 -1.98 -7.38
C LEU A 59 -9.43 -2.76 -8.28
N ARG A 60 -9.50 -4.09 -8.08
CA ARG A 60 -10.49 -4.98 -8.69
C ARG A 60 -11.11 -5.89 -7.63
N CYS A 61 -12.43 -6.02 -7.69
CA CYS A 61 -13.17 -6.97 -6.86
C CYS A 61 -12.91 -8.40 -7.33
N ARG A 62 -12.79 -9.33 -6.38
CA ARG A 62 -12.78 -10.78 -6.66
C ARG A 62 -14.11 -11.39 -6.25
N ASN A 63 -15.07 -11.30 -7.17
CA ASN A 63 -16.45 -11.76 -6.94
C ASN A 63 -16.57 -13.30 -6.91
N GLU A 64 -15.54 -14.01 -7.36
CA GLU A 64 -15.47 -15.47 -7.34
C GLU A 64 -15.17 -16.04 -5.94
N LEU A 65 -14.71 -15.21 -5.00
CA LEU A 65 -14.38 -15.62 -3.64
C LEU A 65 -15.52 -15.31 -2.66
N GLN A 66 -15.61 -16.06 -1.57
CA GLN A 66 -16.56 -15.78 -0.49
C GLN A 66 -15.84 -15.06 0.65
N PRO A 67 -16.40 -13.96 1.20
CA PRO A 67 -15.79 -13.26 2.31
C PRO A 67 -15.43 -14.18 3.48
N GLU A 68 -14.26 -13.97 4.07
CA GLU A 68 -13.74 -14.80 5.16
C GLU A 68 -13.12 -13.97 6.27
N ILE A 69 -13.17 -14.48 7.50
CA ILE A 69 -12.51 -13.87 8.65
C ILE A 69 -11.21 -14.63 8.90
N LYS A 70 -10.07 -13.92 8.91
CA LYS A 70 -8.76 -14.46 9.26
C LYS A 70 -8.25 -13.87 10.56
N SER A 71 -7.61 -14.69 11.38
CA SER A 71 -6.91 -14.23 12.57
C SER A 71 -5.49 -13.77 12.21
N SER A 72 -5.16 -12.53 12.54
CA SER A 72 -3.79 -12.01 12.47
C SER A 72 -2.85 -12.73 13.44
N VAL A 73 -1.54 -12.53 13.28
CA VAL A 73 -0.50 -13.06 14.19
C VAL A 73 -0.72 -12.63 15.65
N LYS A 74 -1.44 -11.51 15.88
CA LYS A 74 -1.78 -11.00 17.22
C LYS A 74 -3.16 -11.43 17.71
N GLY A 75 -3.85 -12.32 16.98
CA GLY A 75 -5.19 -12.81 17.32
C GLY A 75 -6.35 -11.86 16.98
N GLN A 76 -6.09 -10.74 16.31
CA GLN A 76 -7.14 -9.86 15.80
C GLN A 76 -7.83 -10.48 14.58
N GLU A 77 -9.15 -10.51 14.56
CA GLU A 77 -9.96 -10.91 13.41
C GLU A 77 -9.94 -9.83 12.32
N ILE A 78 -9.71 -10.26 11.08
CA ILE A 78 -9.64 -9.41 9.90
C ILE A 78 -10.63 -9.93 8.87
N ASN A 79 -11.53 -9.06 8.42
CA ASN A 79 -12.50 -9.37 7.38
C ASN A 79 -11.87 -9.20 5.99
N PHE A 80 -11.74 -10.30 5.26
CA PHE A 80 -11.37 -10.31 3.85
C PHE A 80 -12.65 -10.30 3.02
N ASN A 81 -13.03 -9.12 2.53
CA ASN A 81 -14.19 -8.95 1.65
C ASN A 81 -13.83 -8.98 0.16
N TYR A 82 -12.54 -9.10 -0.18
CA TYR A 82 -11.99 -9.14 -1.53
C TYR A 82 -12.46 -8.00 -2.45
N GLY A 83 -12.69 -6.82 -1.85
CA GLY A 83 -13.15 -5.64 -2.55
C GLY A 83 -14.63 -5.67 -2.96
N GLN A 84 -15.42 -6.65 -2.52
CA GLN A 84 -16.82 -6.79 -2.92
C GLN A 84 -17.73 -5.65 -2.44
N HIS A 85 -17.28 -4.88 -1.46
CA HIS A 85 -18.00 -3.70 -0.95
C HIS A 85 -17.55 -2.39 -1.61
N LEU A 86 -16.61 -2.44 -2.55
CA LEU A 86 -16.12 -1.27 -3.27
C LEU A 86 -17.21 -0.71 -4.19
N ASN A 87 -17.39 0.62 -4.16
CA ASN A 87 -18.27 1.32 -5.08
C ASN A 87 -17.53 1.68 -6.38
N LYS A 88 -18.26 2.27 -7.35
CA LYS A 88 -17.68 2.59 -8.67
C LYS A 88 -16.46 3.53 -8.60
N LYS A 89 -16.44 4.50 -7.70
CA LYS A 89 -15.33 5.45 -7.54
C LYS A 89 -14.09 4.78 -6.98
N ASP A 90 -14.27 3.82 -6.07
CA ASP A 90 -13.20 3.06 -5.45
C ASP A 90 -12.44 2.18 -6.47
N LEU A 91 -13.05 1.92 -7.64
CA LEU A 91 -12.52 1.10 -8.74
C LEU A 91 -11.93 1.93 -9.89
N GLU A 92 -11.92 3.27 -9.75
CA GLU A 92 -11.25 4.15 -10.70
C GLU A 92 -9.72 4.03 -10.59
N VAL A 93 -9.01 4.63 -11.54
CA VAL A 93 -7.56 4.78 -11.42
C VAL A 93 -7.31 5.93 -10.45
N LEU A 94 -6.76 5.62 -9.29
CA LEU A 94 -6.58 6.55 -8.18
C LEU A 94 -5.09 6.82 -7.93
N PRO A 95 -4.72 8.06 -7.59
CA PRO A 95 -3.34 8.39 -7.24
C PRO A 95 -2.94 7.69 -5.94
N MET A 96 -1.68 7.31 -5.80
CA MET A 96 -1.16 6.65 -4.61
C MET A 96 0.25 7.11 -4.27
N VAL A 97 0.61 6.88 -3.00
CA VAL A 97 2.00 6.85 -2.55
C VAL A 97 2.31 5.46 -1.99
N MET A 98 3.56 5.02 -2.13
CA MET A 98 4.03 3.74 -1.60
C MET A 98 5.24 3.96 -0.71
N SER A 99 5.22 3.41 0.50
CA SER A 99 6.40 3.27 1.35
C SER A 99 7.06 1.94 1.09
N ILE A 100 8.36 1.93 0.83
CA ILE A 100 9.20 0.73 0.80
C ILE A 100 10.20 0.87 1.95
N GLY A 101 10.15 -0.04 2.91
CA GLY A 101 10.99 -0.01 4.12
C GLY A 101 11.42 -1.41 4.55
N TYR A 102 12.22 -1.53 5.60
CA TYR A 102 12.60 -2.84 6.16
C TYR A 102 11.64 -3.28 7.25
N ASN A 103 11.30 -4.58 7.27
CA ASN A 103 10.47 -5.14 8.33
C ASN A 103 11.30 -5.32 9.62
N PRO A 104 10.99 -4.59 10.72
CA PRO A 104 11.78 -4.64 11.96
C PRO A 104 11.63 -5.97 12.72
N PHE A 105 10.63 -6.80 12.41
CA PHE A 105 10.41 -8.10 13.05
C PHE A 105 11.22 -9.23 12.42
N TYR A 106 11.76 -9.03 11.21
CA TYR A 106 12.47 -10.04 10.42
C TYR A 106 13.94 -9.66 10.23
N ASN A 107 14.64 -9.38 11.34
CA ASN A 107 16.09 -9.14 11.41
C ASN A 107 16.64 -8.26 10.26
N ASN A 108 15.85 -7.27 9.82
CA ASN A 108 16.11 -6.33 8.72
C ASN A 108 16.51 -6.95 7.37
N LYS A 109 16.11 -8.19 7.05
CA LYS A 109 16.46 -8.80 5.74
C LYS A 109 15.41 -8.58 4.66
N GLU A 110 14.14 -8.48 5.03
CA GLU A 110 13.03 -8.40 4.08
C GLU A 110 12.43 -6.99 4.08
N LYS A 111 12.27 -6.44 2.88
CA LYS A 111 11.53 -5.19 2.70
C LYS A 111 10.03 -5.45 2.86
N ALA A 112 9.30 -4.40 3.24
CA ALA A 112 7.86 -4.33 3.21
C ALA A 112 7.45 -3.18 2.28
N ALA A 113 6.33 -3.36 1.56
CA ALA A 113 5.75 -2.33 0.71
C ALA A 113 4.31 -2.04 1.14
N GLU A 114 4.05 -0.79 1.47
CA GLU A 114 2.77 -0.30 1.95
C GLU A 114 2.28 0.81 1.03
N VAL A 115 1.11 0.62 0.43
CA VAL A 115 0.49 1.57 -0.51
C VAL A 115 -0.62 2.32 0.21
N HIS A 116 -0.55 3.65 0.16
CA HIS A 116 -1.65 4.53 0.52
C HIS A 116 -2.28 5.09 -0.76
N ILE A 117 -3.50 4.65 -1.04
CA ILE A 117 -4.32 5.17 -2.13
C ILE A 117 -4.96 6.48 -1.65
N ILE A 118 -4.78 7.56 -2.41
CA ILE A 118 -5.28 8.91 -2.08
C ILE A 118 -6.77 8.96 -2.46
N HIS A 119 -7.59 8.29 -1.64
CA HIS A 119 -9.03 8.15 -1.80
C HIS A 119 -9.68 7.75 -0.46
N GLU A 120 -10.89 8.23 -0.21
CA GLU A 120 -11.67 7.85 0.97
C GLU A 120 -12.53 6.62 0.67
N PHE A 121 -12.24 5.51 1.34
CA PHE A 121 -13.01 4.28 1.22
C PHE A 121 -14.03 4.16 2.34
N SER A 122 -15.25 3.72 2.01
CA SER A 122 -16.31 3.47 3.01
C SER A 122 -16.15 2.13 3.73
N ASP A 123 -15.30 1.24 3.22
CA ASP A 123 -15.02 -0.08 3.79
C ASP A 123 -13.57 -0.48 3.49
N THR A 124 -13.09 -1.49 4.20
CA THR A 124 -11.87 -2.23 3.89
C THR A 124 -11.96 -2.94 2.54
N PHE A 125 -10.82 -3.36 2.01
CA PHE A 125 -10.73 -4.06 0.73
C PHE A 125 -9.65 -5.17 0.76
N TYR A 126 -9.43 -5.77 1.93
CA TYR A 126 -8.47 -6.87 2.08
C TYR A 126 -8.81 -8.03 1.14
N GLY A 127 -7.80 -8.54 0.44
CA GLY A 127 -7.90 -9.57 -0.59
C GLY A 127 -8.36 -9.07 -1.96
N ALA A 128 -8.68 -7.78 -2.13
CA ALA A 128 -8.91 -7.23 -3.46
C ALA A 128 -7.63 -7.33 -4.31
N GLN A 129 -7.78 -7.44 -5.63
CA GLN A 129 -6.65 -7.30 -6.53
C GLN A 129 -6.27 -5.83 -6.65
N ILE A 130 -4.97 -5.56 -6.74
CA ILE A 130 -4.42 -4.22 -6.94
C ILE A 130 -3.43 -4.22 -8.11
N GLU A 131 -3.66 -3.30 -9.04
CA GLU A 131 -2.75 -2.97 -10.14
C GLU A 131 -2.05 -1.66 -9.78
N LEU A 132 -0.73 -1.57 -9.94
CA LEU A 132 0.07 -0.39 -9.60
C LEU A 132 0.96 0.04 -10.76
N VAL A 133 1.13 1.36 -10.88
CA VAL A 133 2.14 1.98 -11.75
C VAL A 133 2.94 2.97 -10.92
N ILE A 134 4.18 2.61 -10.60
CA ILE A 134 5.11 3.49 -9.87
C ILE A 134 5.82 4.37 -10.90
N LEU A 135 5.76 5.68 -10.69
CA LEU A 135 6.26 6.69 -11.63
C LEU A 135 7.53 7.40 -11.16
N GLY A 136 7.84 7.32 -9.87
CA GLY A 136 9.01 7.99 -9.34
C GLY A 136 9.23 7.80 -7.84
N TYR A 137 10.44 8.12 -7.43
CA TYR A 137 10.85 8.27 -6.04
C TYR A 137 10.58 9.70 -5.57
N LEU A 138 10.04 9.84 -4.37
CA LEU A 138 9.74 11.13 -3.75
C LEU A 138 10.82 11.52 -2.72
N ARG A 139 11.12 10.65 -1.75
CA ARG A 139 12.06 10.95 -0.65
C ARG A 139 12.43 9.70 0.16
N PRO A 140 13.49 9.73 0.96
CA PRO A 140 13.77 8.67 1.93
C PRO A 140 12.69 8.60 3.02
N GLU A 141 12.62 7.46 3.71
CA GLU A 141 11.86 7.33 4.95
C GLU A 141 12.38 8.36 5.97
N LEU A 142 11.49 8.91 6.78
CA LEU A 142 11.85 9.83 7.85
C LEU A 142 11.40 9.20 9.16
N ASP A 143 12.27 9.26 10.17
CA ASP A 143 11.92 8.81 11.52
C ASP A 143 10.72 9.60 12.04
N TYR A 144 9.74 8.88 12.56
CA TYR A 144 8.58 9.48 13.20
C TYR A 144 8.96 9.98 14.59
N ILE A 145 9.46 11.22 14.66
CA ILE A 145 9.92 11.84 15.91
C ILE A 145 8.78 12.23 16.86
N SER A 146 7.58 12.57 16.34
CA SER A 146 6.37 12.77 17.16
C SER A 146 5.10 12.95 16.31
N LYS A 147 3.93 12.67 16.90
CA LYS A 147 2.61 13.04 16.35
C LYS A 147 2.40 14.53 16.58
N GLY A 148 2.69 15.34 15.56
CA GLY A 148 2.45 16.77 15.62
C GLY A 148 0.99 17.05 15.97
N MET A 149 0.75 17.67 17.12
CA MET A 149 -0.55 18.26 17.44
C MET A 149 -0.71 19.49 16.55
N PHE A 150 -1.59 19.40 15.56
CA PHE A 150 -2.17 20.56 14.88
C PHE A 150 -3.58 20.77 15.40
#